data_AF-A0A101IR73-F1
#
_entry.id   AF-A0A101IR73-F1
#
_cell.length_a   1.000
_cell.length_b   1.000
_cell.length_c   1.000
_cell.angle_alpha   90.00
_cell.angle_beta   90.00
_cell.angle_gamma   90.00
#
_symmetry.space_group_name_H-M   'P 1'
#
loop_
_entity.id
_entity.type
_entity.pdbx_description
1 polymer ?
#
loop_
_entity_poly.entity_id
_entity_poly.type
_entity_poly.pdbx_seq_one_letter_code
_entity_poly.pdbx_strand_id
1 'polypeptide(L)'
;MDEKATVHELLRKSEQRLVAARYLLEEGFYEDSASRAYYSMFFAATALLLTRGITVRTHRGLIATFGSEFIRLRYPYEKVR
;
A
#
# COMPACT_ATOMS: atom_id res chain seq x y z
N MET A 1 20.38 0.39 7.87
CA MET A 1 19.22 1.30 7.86
C MET A 1 18.16 0.60 8.68
N ASP A 2 17.66 1.20 9.77
CA ASP A 2 16.77 0.52 10.71
C ASP A 2 15.41 0.20 10.08
N GLU A 3 15.04 -1.08 10.05
CA GLU A 3 13.78 -1.55 9.48
C GLU A 3 12.57 -0.95 10.22
N LYS A 4 12.67 -0.75 11.55
CA LYS A 4 11.61 -0.10 12.33
C LYS A 4 11.41 1.35 11.94
N ALA A 5 12.50 2.13 11.84
CA ALA A 5 12.43 3.51 11.35
C ALA A 5 11.79 3.61 9.95
N THR A 6 12.03 2.61 9.09
CA THR A 6 11.46 2.56 7.74
C THR A 6 9.95 2.26 7.76
N VAL A 7 9.49 1.36 8.64
CA VAL A 7 8.05 1.05 8.82
C VAL A 7 7.28 2.30 9.29
N HIS A 8 7.78 3.00 10.30
CA HIS A 8 7.13 4.21 10.81
C HIS A 8 7.04 5.31 9.75
N GLU A 9 8.08 5.51 8.95
CA GLU A 9 8.07 6.50 7.87
C GLU A 9 7.05 6.17 6.78
N LEU A 10 6.89 4.89 6.44
CA LEU A 10 5.86 4.43 5.49
C LEU A 10 4.45 4.65 6.04
N LEU A 11 4.20 4.37 7.32
CA LEU A 11 2.91 4.64 7.95
C LEU A 11 2.60 6.14 8.00
N ARG A 12 3.59 6.98 8.33
CA ARG A 12 3.44 8.43 8.28
C ARG A 12 3.05 8.93 6.89
N LYS A 13 3.70 8.41 5.84
CA LYS A 13 3.32 8.71 4.44
C LYS A 13 1.91 8.23 4.12
N SER A 14 1.54 7.02 4.56
CA SER A 14 0.20 6.47 4.36
C SER A 14 -0.87 7.41 4.95
N GLU A 15 -0.69 7.85 6.19
CA GLU A 15 -1.60 8.75 6.87
C GLU A 15 -1.73 10.10 6.15
N GLN A 16 -0.60 10.70 5.73
CA GLN A 16 -0.62 11.95 4.97
C GLN A 16 -1.39 11.82 3.65
N ARG A 17 -1.25 10.69 2.95
CA ARG A 17 -1.99 10.42 1.72
C ARG A 17 -3.48 10.23 1.99
N LEU A 18 -3.84 9.56 3.08
CA LEU A 18 -5.24 9.38 3.47
C LEU A 18 -5.90 10.71 3.84
N VAL A 19 -5.20 11.56 4.59
CA VAL A 19 -5.65 12.92 4.92
C VAL A 19 -5.93 13.72 3.64
N ALA A 20 -4.98 13.74 2.71
CA ALA A 20 -5.16 14.42 1.42
C ALA A 20 -6.32 13.83 0.60
N ALA A 21 -6.47 12.50 0.58
CA ALA A 21 -7.56 11.83 -0.12
C ALA A 21 -8.93 12.29 0.40
N ARG A 22 -9.08 12.44 1.73
CA ARG A 22 -10.33 12.93 2.33
C ARG A 22 -10.63 14.37 1.95
N TYR A 23 -9.65 15.27 2.03
CA TYR A 23 -9.84 16.66 1.60
C TYR A 23 -10.25 16.74 0.12
N LEU A 24 -9.59 16.00 -0.76
CA LEU A 24 -9.93 15.97 -2.19
C LEU A 24 -11.33 15.40 -2.46
N LEU A 25 -11.77 14.44 -1.64
CA LEU A 25 -13.12 13.87 -1.74
C LEU A 25 -14.17 14.91 -1.39
N GLU A 26 -13.97 15.64 -0.29
CA GLU A 26 -14.88 16.69 0.20
C GLU A 26 -14.99 17.85 -0.81
N GLU A 27 -13.89 18.19 -1.48
CA GLU A 27 -13.82 19.24 -2.49
C GLU A 27 -14.26 18.79 -3.90
N GLY A 28 -14.70 17.53 -4.06
CA GLY A 28 -15.21 16.99 -5.34
C GLY A 28 -14.16 16.58 -6.37
N PHE A 29 -12.87 16.56 -6.01
CA PHE A 29 -11.77 16.09 -6.87
C PHE A 29 -11.63 14.57 -6.79
N TYR A 30 -12.61 13.84 -7.33
CA TYR A 30 -12.74 12.40 -7.13
C TYR A 30 -11.57 11.57 -7.70
N GLU A 31 -11.07 11.89 -8.90
CA GLU A 31 -9.96 11.15 -9.52
C GLU A 31 -8.67 11.28 -8.71
N ASP A 32 -8.38 12.50 -8.23
CA ASP A 32 -7.23 12.76 -7.37
C ASP A 32 -7.41 12.09 -6.00
N SER A 33 -8.61 12.16 -5.42
CA SER A 33 -8.93 11.49 -4.15
C SER A 33 -8.66 9.99 -4.23
N ALA A 34 -9.20 9.32 -5.26
CA ALA A 34 -9.00 7.88 -5.47
C ALA A 34 -7.51 7.55 -5.64
N SER A 35 -6.78 8.36 -6.41
CA SER A 35 -5.33 8.21 -6.60
C SER A 35 -4.58 8.32 -5.27
N ARG A 36 -4.92 9.30 -4.41
CA ARG A 36 -4.30 9.45 -3.09
C ARG A 36 -4.66 8.31 -2.13
N ALA A 37 -5.91 7.86 -2.13
CA ALA A 37 -6.34 6.72 -1.34
C ALA A 37 -5.59 5.44 -1.73
N TYR A 38 -5.39 5.20 -3.03
CA TYR A 38 -4.58 4.08 -3.52
C TYR A 38 -3.16 4.11 -2.95
N TYR A 39 -2.47 5.26 -3.04
CA TYR A 39 -1.11 5.37 -2.52
C TYR A 39 -1.03 5.31 -1.00
N SER A 40 -2.07 5.72 -0.27
CA SER A 40 -2.16 5.46 1.17
C SER A 40 -2.11 3.96 1.46
N MET A 41 -2.98 3.17 0.83
CA MET A 41 -3.00 1.72 0.97
C MET A 41 -1.68 1.08 0.54
N PHE A 42 -1.06 1.57 -0.54
CA PHE A 42 0.24 1.10 -1.01
C PHE A 42 1.33 1.23 0.08
N PHE A 43 1.45 2.41 0.70
CA PHE A 43 2.45 2.61 1.75
C PHE A 43 2.15 1.78 3.00
N ALA A 44 0.87 1.65 3.39
CA ALA A 44 0.48 0.80 4.51
C ALA A 44 0.81 -0.69 4.27
N ALA A 45 0.46 -1.22 3.10
CA ALA A 45 0.77 -2.60 2.73
C ALA A 45 2.28 -2.84 2.62
N THR A 46 3.04 -1.86 2.10
CA THR A 46 4.51 -1.91 2.07
C THR A 46 5.06 -2.01 3.50
N ALA A 47 4.60 -1.14 4.41
CA ALA A 47 5.03 -1.13 5.80
C ALA A 47 4.77 -2.48 6.48
N LEU A 48 3.58 -3.06 6.23
CA LEU A 48 3.19 -4.33 6.81
C LEU A 48 4.00 -5.53 6.27
N LEU A 49 4.35 -5.53 4.99
CA LEU A 49 5.25 -6.54 4.43
C LEU A 49 6.67 -6.42 5.01
N LEU A 50 7.15 -5.19 5.22
CA LEU A 50 8.45 -4.95 5.88
C LEU A 50 8.48 -5.51 7.31
N THR A 51 7.37 -5.52 8.07
CA THR A 51 7.37 -6.12 9.41
C THR A 51 7.62 -7.63 9.40
N ARG A 52 7.58 -8.28 8.22
CA ARG A 52 7.96 -9.68 8.01
C ARG A 52 9.27 -9.85 7.24
N GLY A 53 10.04 -8.78 7.05
CA GLY A 53 11.26 -8.79 6.24
C GLY A 53 11.01 -9.00 4.74
N ILE A 54 9.77 -8.83 4.27
CA ILE A 54 9.40 -9.04 2.87
C ILE A 54 9.49 -7.71 2.12
N THR A 55 10.27 -7.69 1.04
CA THR A 55 10.38 -6.55 0.14
C THR A 55 9.89 -6.91 -1.26
N VAL A 56 9.18 -5.98 -1.88
CA VAL A 56 8.56 -6.15 -3.20
C VAL A 56 8.98 -5.00 -4.11
N ARG A 57 9.26 -5.31 -5.38
CA ARG A 57 9.80 -4.32 -6.34
C ARG A 57 8.78 -3.79 -7.34
N THR A 58 7.57 -4.38 -7.38
CA THR A 58 6.53 -4.01 -8.36
C THR A 58 5.19 -3.83 -7.67
N HIS A 59 4.35 -2.93 -8.20
CA HIS A 59 2.99 -2.72 -7.71
C HIS A 59 2.14 -4.00 -7.73
N ARG A 60 2.22 -4.76 -8.82
CA ARG A 60 1.53 -6.06 -8.93
C ARG A 60 2.02 -7.06 -7.88
N GLY A 61 3.34 -7.13 -7.67
CA GLY A 61 3.93 -7.98 -6.65
C GLY A 61 3.44 -7.61 -5.25
N LEU A 62 3.39 -6.32 -4.91
CA LEU A 62 2.89 -5.86 -3.62
C LEU A 62 1.47 -6.33 -3.33
N ILE A 63 0.55 -6.18 -4.29
CA ILE A 63 -0.86 -6.60 -4.11
C ILE A 63 -0.95 -8.11 -3.89
N ALA A 64 -0.25 -8.89 -4.74
CA ALA A 64 -0.27 -10.35 -4.65
C ALA A 64 0.33 -10.85 -3.33
N THR A 65 1.51 -10.33 -2.96
CA THR A 65 2.20 -10.72 -1.73
C THR A 65 1.41 -10.31 -0.49
N PHE A 66 0.89 -9.09 -0.43
CA PHE A 66 0.03 -8.67 0.69
C PHE A 66 -1.21 -9.56 0.83
N GLY A 67 -1.89 -9.89 -0.28
CA GLY A 67 -3.05 -10.78 -0.27
C GLY A 67 -2.72 -12.20 0.22
N SER A 68 -1.57 -12.74 -0.20
CA SER A 68 -1.06 -14.05 0.25
C SER A 68 -0.71 -14.05 1.74
N GLU A 69 0.00 -13.01 2.20
CA GLU A 69 0.56 -12.93 3.54
C GLU A 69 -0.46 -12.54 4.62
N PHE A 70 -1.47 -11.73 4.30
CA PHE A 70 -2.33 -11.10 5.32
C PHE A 70 -3.83 -11.32 5.13
N ILE A 71 -4.30 -11.70 3.94
CA ILE A 71 -5.75 -11.82 3.67
C ILE A 71 -6.19 -13.27 3.41
N ARG A 72 -5.26 -14.18 3.08
CA ARG A 72 -5.57 -15.57 2.62
C ARG A 72 -6.28 -15.58 1.26
N LEU A 73 -5.82 -14.74 0.32
CA LEU A 73 -6.27 -14.83 -1.08
C LEU A 73 -5.76 -16.16 -1.69
N ARG A 74 -6.68 -17.11 -1.91
CA ARG A 74 -6.43 -18.29 -2.75
C ARG A 74 -6.64 -17.92 -4.22
N TYR A 75 -5.71 -17.21 -4.83
CA TYR A 75 -5.65 -17.12 -6.30
C TYR A 75 -4.21 -17.29 -6.77
N PRO A 76 -3.89 -18.34 -7.55
CA PRO A 76 -2.59 -18.44 -8.19
C PRO A 76 -2.51 -17.34 -9.26
N TYR A 77 -1.47 -16.51 -9.16
CA TYR A 77 -1.13 -15.55 -10.21
C TYR A 77 -0.54 -16.35 -11.39
N GLU A 78 -1.39 -16.93 -12.23
CA GLU A 78 -0.92 -17.50 -13.49
C GLU A 78 -0.39 -16.36 -14.35
N LYS A 79 0.92 -16.42 -14.64
CA LYS A 79 1.52 -15.64 -15.71
C LYS A 79 0.80 -16.02 -16.99
N VAL A 80 -0.10 -15.17 -17.46
CA VAL A 80 -0.51 -15.20 -18.87
C VAL A 80 0.78 -15.01 -19.67
N ARG A 81 1.22 -16.10 -20.30
CA ARG A 81 2.31 -16.15 -21.27
C ARG A 81 1.89 -15.43 -22.53
#